data_AF-A0AAW1JFA5-F1
#
_entry.id   AF-A0AAW1JFA5-F1
#
_cell.length_a   1.000
_cell.length_b   1.000
_cell.length_c   1.000
_cell.angle_alpha   90.00
_cell.angle_beta   90.00
_cell.angle_gamma   90.00
#
_symmetry.space_group_name_H-M   'P 1'
#
loop_
_entity.id
_entity.type
_entity.pdbx_description
1 polymer ?
#
loop_
_entity_poly.entity_id
_entity_poly.type
_entity_poly.pdbx_seq_one_letter_code
_entity_poly.pdbx_strand_id
1 'polypeptide(L)'
;MEYLRKRAVGLISKWLNKYHNIKINLNMDIQFVDSRDPENVMDQAIQLKNVELYESDNLEVYWDNQREIFTQKIVDFQNKEGSFWELNNVHSLLININKFTPLSGSSYIELPEWIKSTKSCSLLININKFTPLSGSSYIELPEWIKSTKSCINIKNRDNQCFKWSILSALHPQNNHGEKVNLYRRYDHELLFDDIQFPVRIQDIKKFESLK
;
A
#
# COMPACT_ATOMS: atom_id res chain seq x y z
N MET A 1 3.21 7.78 29.39
CA MET A 1 2.91 6.93 28.21
C MET A 1 1.40 6.77 27.95
N GLU A 2 0.56 6.54 28.96
CA GLU A 2 -0.91 6.39 28.84
C GLU A 2 -1.61 7.56 28.11
N TYR A 3 -1.21 8.80 28.41
CA TYR A 3 -1.77 10.01 27.78
C TYR A 3 -1.46 10.10 26.28
N LEU A 4 -0.22 9.79 25.89
CA LEU A 4 0.20 9.74 24.50
C LEU A 4 -0.54 8.65 23.74
N ARG A 5 -0.71 7.46 24.34
CA ARG A 5 -1.53 6.37 23.80
C ARG A 5 -2.95 6.82 23.51
N LYS A 6 -3.66 7.36 24.51
CA LYS A 6 -5.04 7.84 24.35
C LYS A 6 -5.17 8.91 23.27
N ARG A 7 -4.22 9.83 23.20
CA ARG A 7 -4.21 10.90 22.18
C ARG A 7 -3.93 10.36 20.78
N ALA A 8 -2.97 9.47 20.62
CA ALA A 8 -2.63 8.85 19.34
C ALA A 8 -3.79 7.98 18.83
N VAL A 9 -4.31 7.06 19.65
CA VAL A 9 -5.45 6.21 19.31
C VAL A 9 -6.69 7.05 19.01
N GLY A 10 -6.96 8.10 19.79
CA GLY A 10 -8.07 9.01 19.53
C GLY A 10 -7.97 9.76 18.20
N LEU A 11 -6.77 10.22 17.82
CA LEU A 11 -6.54 10.84 16.51
C LEU A 11 -6.71 9.84 15.38
N ILE A 12 -6.15 8.64 15.51
CA ILE A 12 -6.27 7.57 14.53
C ILE A 12 -7.73 7.19 14.33
N SER A 13 -8.47 6.96 15.43
CA SER A 13 -9.91 6.66 15.40
C SER A 13 -10.72 7.77 14.73
N LYS A 14 -10.43 9.04 15.03
CA LYS A 14 -11.10 10.18 14.37
C LYS A 14 -10.94 10.14 12.85
N TRP A 15 -9.74 9.86 12.36
CA TRP A 15 -9.47 9.81 10.92
C TRP A 15 -9.98 8.51 10.27
N LEU A 16 -9.96 7.40 11.00
CA LEU A 16 -10.51 6.13 10.58
C LEU A 16 -12.04 6.23 10.39
N ASN A 17 -12.75 6.83 11.35
CA ASN A 17 -14.19 7.08 11.25
C ASN A 17 -14.55 8.03 10.08
N LYS A 18 -13.62 8.92 9.70
CA LYS A 18 -13.84 9.86 8.59
C LYS A 18 -13.62 9.23 7.21
N TYR A 19 -12.63 8.35 7.08
CA TYR A 19 -12.17 7.84 5.79
C TYR A 19 -12.45 6.34 5.59
N HIS A 20 -12.91 5.63 6.62
CA HIS A 20 -13.12 4.18 6.72
C HIS A 20 -11.86 3.32 6.56
N ASN A 21 -10.89 3.82 5.79
CA ASN A 21 -9.65 3.15 5.46
C ASN A 21 -8.52 4.20 5.45
N ILE A 22 -7.43 3.94 6.15
CA ILE A 22 -6.29 4.85 6.24
C ILE A 22 -4.96 4.09 6.15
N LYS A 23 -3.93 4.76 5.67
CA LYS A 23 -2.56 4.27 5.66
C LYS A 23 -1.72 5.12 6.58
N ILE A 24 -1.24 4.52 7.66
CA ILE A 24 -0.52 5.20 8.74
C ILE A 24 0.96 4.92 8.65
N ASN A 25 1.77 5.96 8.88
CA ASN A 25 3.19 5.86 9.12
C ASN A 25 3.53 6.56 10.44
N LEU A 26 4.32 5.92 11.26
CA LEU A 26 4.79 6.48 12.52
C LEU A 26 6.27 6.81 12.40
N ASN A 27 6.65 8.01 12.84
CA ASN A 27 8.04 8.43 12.95
C ASN A 27 8.28 8.99 14.35
N MET A 28 9.33 8.55 15.02
CA MET A 28 9.66 8.97 16.38
C MET A 28 11.03 9.62 16.40
N ASP A 29 11.11 10.83 16.92
CA ASP A 29 12.37 11.53 17.14
C ASP A 29 12.85 11.26 18.55
N ILE A 30 14.07 10.73 18.67
CA ILE A 30 14.64 10.23 19.91
C ILE A 30 16.04 10.79 20.08
N GLN A 31 16.41 11.10 21.31
CA GLN A 31 17.77 11.44 21.70
C GLN A 31 18.41 10.31 22.48
N PHE A 32 19.63 9.98 22.08
CA PHE A 32 20.54 9.11 22.81
C PHE A 32 21.63 9.95 23.46
N VAL A 33 22.16 9.46 24.58
CA VAL A 33 23.32 10.01 25.28
C VAL A 33 24.38 8.94 25.42
N ASP A 34 25.66 9.30 25.29
CA ASP A 34 26.74 8.37 25.55
C ASP A 34 26.87 8.16 27.07
N SER A 35 26.75 6.92 27.53
CA SER A 35 26.91 6.53 28.94
C SER A 35 28.28 6.90 29.53
N ARG A 36 29.29 7.14 28.68
CA ARG A 36 30.64 7.55 29.09
C ARG A 36 30.81 9.07 29.12
N ASP A 37 30.00 9.80 28.36
CA ASP A 37 30.08 11.25 28.22
C ASP A 37 28.66 11.84 28.12
N PRO A 38 28.10 12.32 29.25
CA PRO A 38 26.75 12.88 29.29
C PRO A 38 26.55 14.14 28.44
N GLU A 39 27.62 14.82 28.00
CA GLU A 39 27.51 15.96 27.07
C GLU A 39 27.40 15.51 25.61
N ASN A 40 27.78 14.27 25.31
CA ASN A 40 27.69 13.69 23.97
C ASN A 40 26.27 13.15 23.74
N VAL A 41 25.45 13.94 23.05
CA VAL A 41 24.08 13.62 22.68
C VAL A 41 23.92 13.42 21.17
N MET A 42 23.01 12.54 20.78
CA MET A 42 22.71 12.24 19.39
C MET A 42 21.21 12.13 19.16
N ASP A 43 20.69 12.90 18.21
CA ASP A 43 19.31 12.80 17.77
C ASP A 43 19.16 11.80 16.61
N GLN A 44 18.16 10.94 16.70
CA GLN A 44 17.87 9.89 15.74
C GLN A 44 16.36 9.80 15.47
N ALA A 45 15.98 9.82 14.20
CA ALA A 45 14.60 9.60 13.77
C ALA A 45 14.37 8.12 13.43
N ILE A 46 13.39 7.50 14.09
CA ILE A 46 12.97 6.11 13.85
C ILE A 46 11.66 6.11 13.08
N GLN A 47 11.73 5.76 11.80
CA GLN A 47 10.54 5.59 10.97
C GLN A 47 10.09 4.12 10.94
N LEU A 48 8.79 3.89 11.10
CA LEU A 48 8.16 2.58 10.92
C LEU A 48 7.64 2.41 9.49
N LYS A 49 7.29 1.18 9.13
CA LYS A 49 6.67 0.88 7.83
C LYS A 49 5.25 1.44 7.79
N ASN A 50 4.77 1.70 6.57
CA ASN A 50 3.37 2.04 6.37
C ASN A 50 2.48 0.86 6.74
N VAL A 51 1.43 1.09 7.52
CA VAL A 51 0.41 0.10 7.87
C VAL A 51 -0.94 0.57 7.35
N GLU A 52 -1.67 -0.33 6.71
CA GLU A 52 -3.04 -0.09 6.28
C GLU A 52 -3.97 -0.46 7.44
N LEU A 53 -4.88 0.44 7.75
CA LEU A 53 -5.89 0.28 8.80
C LEU A 53 -7.28 0.46 8.20
N TYR A 54 -8.16 -0.47 8.57
CA TYR A 54 -9.56 -0.54 8.21
C TYR A 54 -10.40 -0.25 9.45
N GLU A 55 -11.65 0.21 9.26
CA GLU A 55 -12.58 0.50 10.35
C GLU A 55 -12.80 -0.69 11.31
N SER A 56 -12.66 -1.92 10.80
CA SER A 56 -12.76 -3.16 11.58
C SER A 56 -11.55 -3.47 12.46
N ASP A 57 -10.43 -2.77 12.28
CA ASP A 57 -9.17 -3.12 12.95
C ASP A 57 -9.16 -2.70 14.41
N ASN A 58 -8.60 -3.56 15.25
CA ASN A 58 -8.40 -3.25 16.66
C ASN A 58 -7.20 -2.31 16.84
N LEU A 59 -7.50 -1.03 17.11
CA LEU A 59 -6.50 0.01 17.28
C LEU A 59 -5.58 -0.19 18.50
N GLU A 60 -6.03 -0.89 19.54
CA GLU A 60 -5.20 -1.20 20.70
C GLU A 60 -4.12 -2.22 20.35
N VAL A 61 -4.52 -3.29 19.65
CA VAL A 61 -3.58 -4.30 19.14
C VAL A 61 -2.60 -3.68 18.14
N TYR A 62 -3.09 -2.82 17.24
CA TYR A 62 -2.22 -2.07 16.34
C TYR A 62 -1.18 -1.25 17.11
N TRP A 63 -1.61 -0.49 18.11
CA TRP A 63 -0.73 0.37 18.89
C TRP A 63 0.32 -0.44 19.66
N ASP A 64 -0.08 -1.54 20.30
CA ASP A 64 0.84 -2.42 21.02
C ASP A 64 1.92 -2.98 20.10
N ASN A 65 1.54 -3.45 18.91
CA ASN A 65 2.48 -3.93 17.89
C ASN A 65 3.46 -2.83 17.44
N GLN A 66 2.98 -1.60 17.22
CA GLN A 66 3.87 -0.50 16.83
C GLN A 66 4.84 -0.12 17.95
N ARG A 67 4.38 -0.12 19.20
CA ARG A 67 5.27 0.12 20.36
C ARG A 67 6.38 -0.90 20.43
N GLU A 68 6.05 -2.17 20.27
CA GLU A 68 7.04 -3.26 20.32
C GLU A 68 8.11 -3.10 19.23
N ILE A 69 7.71 -2.74 18.01
CA ILE A 69 8.67 -2.47 16.92
C ILE A 69 9.58 -1.28 17.26
N PHE A 70 9.04 -0.20 17.85
CA PHE A 70 9.87 0.92 18.32
C PHE A 70 10.86 0.48 19.39
N THR A 71 10.39 -0.26 20.42
CA THR A 71 11.23 -0.78 21.49
C THR A 71 12.35 -1.65 20.93
N GLN A 72 12.02 -2.57 20.00
CA GLN A 72 13.03 -3.42 19.38
C GLN A 72 14.09 -2.60 18.65
N LYS A 73 13.69 -1.60 17.85
CA LYS A 73 14.64 -0.74 17.13
C LYS A 73 15.54 0.08 18.07
N ILE A 74 15.01 0.52 19.21
CA ILE A 74 15.79 1.23 20.23
C ILE A 74 16.79 0.27 20.86
N VAL A 75 16.34 -0.91 21.30
CA VAL A 75 17.19 -1.94 21.90
C VAL A 75 18.29 -2.40 20.94
N ASP A 76 17.94 -2.62 19.67
CA ASP A 76 18.92 -2.97 18.63
C ASP A 76 19.96 -1.87 18.43
N PHE A 77 19.57 -0.60 18.60
CA PHE A 77 20.49 0.53 18.53
C PHE A 77 21.45 0.55 19.72
N GLN A 78 20.94 0.34 20.93
CA GLN A 78 21.73 0.29 22.17
C GLN A 78 22.69 -0.92 22.18
N ASN A 79 22.22 -2.07 21.69
CA ASN A 79 22.99 -3.32 21.70
C ASN A 79 23.99 -3.46 20.55
N LYS A 80 24.09 -2.48 19.63
CA LYS A 80 25.17 -2.46 18.65
C LYS A 80 26.51 -2.40 19.39
N GLU A 81 27.45 -3.29 19.03
CA GLU A 81 28.76 -3.35 19.68
C GLU A 81 29.45 -1.98 19.67
N GLY A 82 29.89 -1.53 20.85
CA GLY A 82 30.58 -0.26 21.04
C GLY A 82 29.68 0.99 21.05
N SER A 83 28.35 0.85 21.05
CA SER A 83 27.45 1.99 20.94
C SER A 83 27.43 2.87 22.20
N PHE A 84 27.55 2.32 23.41
CA PHE A 84 27.45 3.05 24.70
C PHE A 84 26.27 4.04 24.79
N TRP A 85 25.31 3.97 23.85
CA TRP A 85 24.23 4.92 23.69
C TRP A 85 23.06 4.46 24.55
N GLU A 86 22.63 5.34 25.44
CA GLU A 86 21.44 5.13 26.25
C GLU A 86 20.33 6.07 25.80
N LEU A 87 19.10 5.56 25.83
CA LEU A 87 17.93 6.38 25.54
C LEU A 87 17.85 7.50 26.58
N ASN A 88 18.02 8.75 26.14
CA ASN A 88 17.92 9.92 26.99
C ASN A 88 16.49 10.47 27.01
N ASN A 89 15.97 10.77 25.81
CA ASN A 89 14.67 11.43 25.68
C ASN A 89 13.93 11.05 24.40
N VAL A 90 12.60 11.04 24.45
CA VAL A 90 11.75 10.93 23.26
C VAL A 90 11.18 12.32 22.98
N HIS A 91 11.69 12.97 21.94
CA HIS A 91 11.33 14.34 21.60
C HIS A 91 9.92 14.44 21.03
N SER A 92 9.61 13.58 20.06
CA SER A 92 8.38 13.74 19.27
C SER A 92 7.92 12.41 18.68
N LEU A 93 6.60 12.25 18.53
CA LEU A 93 5.99 11.19 17.76
C LEU A 93 5.12 11.83 16.67
N LEU A 94 5.51 11.63 15.43
CA LEU A 94 4.80 12.07 14.24
C LEU A 94 3.92 10.94 13.71
N ILE A 95 2.62 11.22 13.59
CA ILE A 95 1.63 10.30 13.05
C ILE A 95 1.22 10.81 11.67
N ASN A 96 1.70 10.15 10.63
CA ASN A 96 1.34 10.46 9.25
C ASN A 96 0.14 9.59 8.87
N ILE A 97 -1.02 10.19 8.60
CA ILE A 97 -2.24 9.48 8.23
C ILE A 97 -2.63 9.87 6.81
N ASN A 98 -2.66 8.89 5.92
CA ASN A 98 -3.10 9.06 4.55
C ASN A 98 -4.47 8.40 4.37
N LYS A 99 -5.38 9.01 3.61
CA LYS A 99 -6.60 8.32 3.18
C LYS A 99 -6.21 7.13 2.30
N PHE A 100 -6.66 5.95 2.67
CA PHE A 100 -6.49 4.76 1.85
C PHE A 100 -7.84 4.45 1.20
N THR A 101 -7.85 4.11 -0.08
CA THR A 101 -9.06 3.55 -0.71
C THR A 101 -8.63 2.20 -1.23
N PRO A 102 -9.08 1.09 -0.60
CA PRO A 102 -8.76 -0.23 -1.10
C PRO A 102 -9.30 -0.36 -2.53
N LEU A 103 -8.60 -1.13 -3.36
CA LEU A 103 -8.96 -1.30 -4.76
C LEU A 103 -10.41 -1.80 -4.87
N SER A 104 -11.27 -0.92 -5.36
CA SER A 104 -12.62 -1.21 -5.80
C SER A 104 -12.62 -1.05 -7.31
N GLY A 105 -13.23 -2.00 -8.02
CA GLY A 105 -13.22 -1.97 -9.47
C GLY A 105 -14.02 -0.78 -10.02
N SER A 106 -13.40 0.10 -10.80
CA SER A 106 -14.09 1.20 -11.50
C SER A 106 -13.45 1.53 -12.86
N SER A 107 -14.20 2.24 -13.71
CA SER A 107 -13.89 2.61 -15.10
C SER A 107 -12.92 3.79 -15.31
N TYR A 108 -12.57 4.06 -16.57
CA TYR A 108 -11.57 5.02 -17.11
C TYR A 108 -11.63 6.46 -16.58
N ILE A 109 -10.46 7.06 -16.32
CA ILE A 109 -10.25 8.47 -15.90
C ILE A 109 -9.09 9.08 -16.70
N GLU A 110 -9.32 10.21 -17.36
CA GLU A 110 -8.26 10.96 -18.08
C GLU A 110 -7.38 11.79 -17.14
N LEU A 111 -6.10 11.91 -17.50
CA LEU A 111 -5.08 12.60 -16.71
C LEU A 111 -5.15 14.13 -16.89
N PRO A 112 -5.34 14.92 -15.82
CA PRO A 112 -5.41 16.38 -15.94
C PRO A 112 -4.05 17.04 -16.24
N GLU A 113 -4.05 18.10 -17.04
CA GLU A 113 -2.83 18.79 -17.51
C GLU A 113 -1.97 19.44 -16.42
N TRP A 114 -2.55 19.79 -15.26
CA TRP A 114 -1.84 20.48 -14.16
C TRP A 114 -0.70 19.66 -13.53
N ILE A 115 -0.60 18.36 -13.84
CA ILE A 115 0.45 17.46 -13.36
C ILE A 115 1.76 17.64 -14.17
N LYS A 116 1.75 18.29 -15.34
CA LYS A 116 2.92 18.39 -16.23
C LYS A 116 3.98 19.45 -15.85
N SER A 117 3.72 20.38 -14.92
CA SER A 117 4.67 21.50 -14.74
C SER A 117 4.67 22.15 -13.34
N THR A 118 5.63 21.83 -12.45
CA THR A 118 6.21 22.82 -11.50
C THR A 118 7.43 22.31 -10.69
N LYS A 119 8.31 23.25 -10.30
CA LYS A 119 9.47 23.10 -9.37
C LYS A 119 9.37 24.12 -8.20
N SER A 120 9.77 23.66 -7.00
CA SER A 120 10.31 24.31 -5.77
C SER A 120 9.43 24.86 -4.60
N CYS A 121 9.89 24.43 -3.40
CA CYS A 121 9.63 24.57 -1.94
C CYS A 121 8.74 25.63 -1.23
N SER A 122 7.94 25.17 -0.23
CA SER A 122 7.86 25.59 1.21
C SER A 122 6.71 24.83 1.93
N LEU A 123 6.78 24.66 3.27
CA LEU A 123 5.87 23.91 4.20
C LEU A 123 4.85 22.94 3.55
N LEU A 124 5.15 21.63 3.57
CA LEU A 124 4.42 20.61 2.82
C LEU A 124 3.58 19.69 3.70
N ILE A 125 2.26 19.91 3.71
CA ILE A 125 1.28 18.89 4.07
C ILE A 125 1.06 18.02 2.82
N ASN A 126 1.63 16.81 2.80
CA ASN A 126 1.57 15.94 1.63
C ASN A 126 0.31 15.06 1.66
N ILE A 127 -0.84 15.63 1.26
CA ILE A 127 -2.04 14.86 0.92
C ILE A 127 -1.91 14.46 -0.55
N ASN A 128 -1.17 13.39 -0.82
CA ASN A 128 -1.14 12.81 -2.16
C ASN A 128 -2.49 12.17 -2.45
N LYS A 129 -3.22 12.70 -3.43
CA LYS A 129 -4.33 11.98 -4.06
C LYS A 129 -3.73 10.85 -4.91
N PHE A 130 -3.34 9.77 -4.25
CA PHE A 130 -2.91 8.56 -4.92
C PHE A 130 -4.12 8.01 -5.69
N THR A 131 -4.05 8.11 -7.01
CA THR A 131 -5.03 7.53 -7.91
C THR A 131 -4.40 6.22 -8.38
N PRO A 132 -4.79 5.07 -7.80
CA PRO A 132 -4.17 3.80 -8.16
C PRO A 132 -4.41 3.46 -9.63
N LEU A 133 -3.45 2.75 -10.24
CA LEU A 133 -3.66 2.07 -11.52
C LEU A 133 -4.65 0.92 -11.28
N SER A 134 -5.93 1.16 -11.57
CA SER A 134 -6.99 0.16 -11.56
C SER A 134 -6.87 -0.75 -12.79
N GLY A 135 -6.98 -2.07 -12.61
CA GLY A 135 -7.20 -2.98 -13.74
C GLY A 135 -8.51 -2.62 -14.45
N SER A 136 -8.43 -2.27 -15.73
CA SER A 136 -9.56 -1.85 -16.55
C SER A 136 -9.71 -2.74 -17.79
N SER A 137 -10.46 -2.30 -18.80
CA SER A 137 -10.40 -2.85 -20.16
C SER A 137 -8.97 -2.80 -20.72
N TYR A 138 -8.77 -3.19 -21.98
CA TYR A 138 -7.46 -3.15 -22.62
C TYR A 138 -6.68 -1.85 -22.35
N ILE A 139 -5.51 -2.00 -21.74
CA ILE A 139 -4.50 -0.94 -21.58
C ILE A 139 -3.36 -1.28 -22.53
N GLU A 140 -2.98 -0.36 -23.41
CA GLU A 140 -1.86 -0.61 -24.30
C GLU A 140 -0.55 -0.75 -23.50
N LEU A 141 0.21 -1.81 -23.80
CA LEU A 141 1.51 -2.02 -23.18
C LEU A 141 2.47 -0.92 -23.62
N PRO A 142 3.35 -0.45 -22.73
CA PRO A 142 4.51 0.35 -23.13
C PRO A 142 5.28 -0.31 -24.28
N GLU A 143 5.77 0.51 -25.23
CA GLU A 143 6.43 0.03 -26.46
C GLU A 143 7.57 -0.95 -26.18
N TRP A 144 8.33 -0.72 -25.10
CA TRP A 144 9.45 -1.56 -24.69
C TRP A 144 9.04 -2.96 -24.21
N ILE A 145 7.82 -3.14 -23.67
CA ILE A 145 7.28 -4.46 -23.32
C ILE A 145 6.68 -5.11 -24.56
N LYS A 146 5.93 -4.34 -25.35
CA LYS A 146 5.26 -4.80 -26.57
C LYS A 146 6.26 -5.38 -27.59
N SER A 147 7.44 -4.79 -27.69
CA SER A 147 8.52 -5.25 -28.58
C SER A 147 9.10 -6.60 -28.20
N THR A 148 9.08 -6.97 -26.91
CA THR A 148 9.59 -8.27 -26.45
C THR A 148 8.72 -9.45 -26.88
N LYS A 149 7.43 -9.21 -27.19
CA LYS A 149 6.42 -10.23 -27.49
C LYS A 149 6.27 -11.31 -26.40
N SER A 150 6.74 -11.03 -25.19
CA SER A 150 6.74 -11.98 -24.06
C SER A 150 5.40 -12.06 -23.33
N CYS A 151 4.57 -11.02 -23.43
CA CYS A 151 3.26 -10.94 -22.78
C CYS A 151 2.14 -10.88 -23.82
N ILE A 152 1.09 -11.69 -23.61
CA ILE A 152 -0.16 -11.58 -24.37
C ILE A 152 -1.04 -10.54 -23.69
N ASN A 153 -1.27 -9.40 -24.34
CA ASN A 153 -2.14 -8.34 -23.84
C ASN A 153 -3.51 -8.41 -24.52
N ILE A 154 -4.49 -8.97 -23.80
CA ILE A 154 -5.81 -9.21 -24.37
C ILE A 154 -6.60 -7.92 -24.52
N LYS A 155 -7.15 -7.74 -25.72
CA LYS A 155 -7.95 -6.57 -26.11
C LYS A 155 -9.41 -6.76 -25.75
N ASN A 156 -9.77 -6.52 -24.48
CA ASN A 156 -11.16 -6.55 -24.01
C ASN A 156 -11.77 -5.14 -23.91
N ARG A 157 -13.09 -5.04 -24.09
CA ARG A 157 -13.89 -3.80 -23.92
C ARG A 157 -14.76 -3.83 -22.66
N ASP A 158 -14.81 -4.97 -21.98
CA ASP A 158 -15.52 -5.18 -20.72
C ASP A 158 -14.57 -4.99 -19.52
N ASN A 159 -15.08 -5.20 -18.31
CA ASN A 159 -14.30 -5.16 -17.08
C ASN A 159 -13.77 -6.56 -16.66
N GLN A 160 -13.70 -7.53 -17.59
CA GLN A 160 -13.36 -8.93 -17.31
C GLN A 160 -11.91 -9.27 -17.69
N CYS A 161 -10.98 -8.31 -17.66
CA CYS A 161 -9.58 -8.51 -18.05
C CYS A 161 -8.89 -9.62 -17.24
N PHE A 162 -9.24 -9.78 -15.96
CA PHE A 162 -8.75 -10.86 -15.10
C PHE A 162 -9.11 -12.24 -15.65
N LYS A 163 -10.39 -12.45 -15.97
CA LYS A 163 -10.91 -13.70 -16.57
C LYS A 163 -10.23 -13.99 -17.90
N TRP A 164 -10.19 -13.01 -18.80
CA TRP A 164 -9.59 -13.21 -20.11
C TRP A 164 -8.10 -13.55 -20.00
N SER A 165 -7.36 -12.88 -19.11
CA SER A 165 -5.94 -13.13 -18.88
C SER A 165 -5.69 -14.59 -18.49
N ILE A 166 -6.49 -15.12 -17.56
CA ILE A 166 -6.40 -16.52 -17.13
C ILE A 166 -6.74 -17.47 -18.27
N LEU A 167 -7.85 -17.23 -18.99
CA LEU A 167 -8.25 -18.07 -20.13
C LEU A 167 -7.18 -18.08 -21.24
N SER A 168 -6.48 -16.97 -21.48
CA SER A 168 -5.38 -16.94 -22.46
C SER A 168 -4.16 -17.73 -22.03
N ALA A 169 -3.88 -17.79 -20.73
CA ALA A 169 -2.79 -18.57 -20.18
C ALA A 169 -3.12 -20.07 -20.20
N LEU A 170 -4.39 -20.44 -19.96
CA LEU A 170 -4.87 -21.83 -20.01
C LEU A 170 -5.03 -22.36 -21.44
N HIS A 171 -5.38 -21.48 -22.40
CA HIS A 171 -5.60 -21.85 -23.80
C HIS A 171 -4.72 -21.06 -24.77
N PRO A 172 -3.38 -21.22 -24.74
CA PRO A 172 -2.47 -20.42 -25.55
C PRO A 172 -2.84 -20.44 -27.04
N GLN A 173 -2.88 -19.26 -27.65
CA GLN A 173 -3.18 -19.11 -29.08
C GLN A 173 -1.92 -18.65 -29.83
N ASN A 174 -1.55 -19.39 -30.87
CA ASN A 174 -0.37 -19.08 -31.70
C ASN A 174 -0.60 -17.89 -32.64
N ASN A 175 -1.85 -17.56 -32.96
CA ASN A 175 -2.20 -16.45 -33.83
C ASN A 175 -3.32 -15.60 -33.22
N HIS A 176 -3.14 -14.28 -33.25
CA HIS A 176 -4.09 -13.31 -32.71
C HIS A 176 -4.53 -13.55 -31.25
N GLY A 177 -3.62 -14.04 -30.39
CA GLY A 177 -3.92 -14.36 -28.98
C GLY A 177 -4.41 -13.18 -28.15
N GLU A 178 -4.33 -11.95 -28.66
CA GLU A 178 -4.93 -10.76 -28.06
C GLU A 178 -6.47 -10.70 -28.17
N LYS A 179 -7.11 -11.52 -29.02
CA LYS A 179 -8.55 -11.40 -29.31
C LYS A 179 -9.41 -12.19 -28.31
N VAL A 180 -10.25 -11.49 -27.55
CA VAL A 180 -11.23 -12.08 -26.61
C VAL A 180 -12.12 -13.16 -27.27
N ASN A 181 -12.52 -12.96 -28.53
CA ASN A 181 -13.41 -13.89 -29.24
C ASN A 181 -12.85 -15.32 -29.33
N LEU A 182 -11.53 -15.50 -29.27
CA LEU A 182 -10.91 -16.84 -29.30
C LEU A 182 -11.23 -17.63 -28.02
N TYR A 183 -11.34 -16.92 -26.90
CA TYR A 183 -11.48 -17.50 -25.55
C TYR A 183 -12.92 -17.58 -25.05
N ARG A 184 -13.87 -16.90 -25.70
CA ARG A 184 -15.31 -16.95 -25.32
C ARG A 184 -15.88 -18.36 -25.24
N ARG A 185 -15.34 -19.30 -26.03
CA ARG A 185 -15.76 -20.70 -25.99
C ARG A 185 -15.44 -21.39 -24.67
N TYR A 186 -14.46 -20.90 -23.92
CA TYR A 186 -13.98 -21.46 -22.64
C TYR A 186 -14.55 -20.73 -21.43
N ASP A 187 -15.54 -19.85 -21.64
CA ASP A 187 -16.12 -19.02 -20.58
C ASP A 187 -16.61 -19.86 -19.39
N HIS A 188 -17.23 -21.00 -19.69
CA HIS A 188 -17.81 -21.92 -18.71
C HIS A 188 -16.80 -22.79 -17.94
N GLU A 189 -15.51 -22.74 -18.28
CA GLU A 189 -14.49 -23.59 -17.62
C GLU A 189 -14.08 -23.08 -16.24
N LEU A 190 -14.32 -21.80 -15.95
CA LEU A 190 -13.94 -21.16 -14.71
C LEU A 190 -15.18 -20.59 -14.02
N LEU A 191 -15.35 -20.93 -12.75
CA LEU A 191 -16.44 -20.43 -11.93
C LEU A 191 -16.10 -19.02 -11.43
N PHE A 192 -16.88 -18.03 -11.85
CA PHE A 192 -16.77 -16.63 -11.41
C PHE A 192 -18.03 -16.13 -10.68
N ASP A 193 -18.98 -17.01 -10.36
CA ASP A 193 -20.32 -16.64 -9.89
C ASP A 193 -20.30 -15.82 -8.59
N ASP A 194 -19.36 -16.10 -7.68
CA ASP A 194 -19.20 -15.39 -6.41
C ASP A 194 -18.21 -14.21 -6.47
N ILE A 195 -17.71 -13.86 -7.66
CA ILE A 195 -16.71 -12.81 -7.84
C ILE A 195 -17.28 -11.69 -8.71
N GLN A 196 -17.32 -10.49 -8.14
CA GLN A 196 -17.73 -9.29 -8.85
C GLN A 196 -16.56 -8.72 -9.67
N PHE A 197 -16.81 -8.41 -10.94
CA PHE A 197 -15.86 -7.73 -11.80
C PHE A 197 -16.01 -6.19 -11.73
N PRO A 198 -14.91 -5.41 -11.79
CA PRO A 198 -13.50 -5.83 -11.78
C PRO A 198 -13.10 -6.50 -10.47
N VAL A 199 -12.35 -7.60 -10.57
CA VAL A 199 -11.96 -8.43 -9.41
C VAL A 199 -11.14 -7.60 -8.43
N ARG A 200 -11.59 -7.55 -7.17
CA ARG A 200 -10.84 -6.92 -6.08
C ARG A 200 -9.69 -7.84 -5.65
N ILE A 201 -8.56 -7.27 -5.24
CA ILE A 201 -7.40 -8.07 -4.79
C ILE A 201 -7.77 -9.09 -3.70
N GLN A 202 -8.62 -8.69 -2.76
CA GLN A 202 -9.10 -9.57 -1.69
C GLN A 202 -9.90 -10.78 -2.20
N ASP A 203 -10.58 -10.65 -3.34
CA ASP A 203 -11.40 -11.70 -3.93
C ASP A 203 -10.56 -12.64 -4.83
N ILE A 204 -9.30 -12.29 -5.14
CA ILE A 204 -8.36 -13.21 -5.83
C ILE A 204 -8.13 -14.48 -5.01
N LYS A 205 -7.99 -14.33 -3.68
CA LYS A 205 -7.85 -15.49 -2.79
C LYS A 205 -9.07 -16.42 -2.85
N LYS A 206 -10.27 -15.86 -3.04
CA LYS A 206 -11.50 -16.65 -3.22
C LYS A 206 -11.45 -17.42 -4.53
N PHE A 207 -11.04 -16.77 -5.62
CA PHE A 207 -10.83 -17.44 -6.91
C PHE A 207 -9.84 -18.60 -6.82
N GLU A 208 -8.68 -18.37 -6.20
CA GLU A 208 -7.65 -19.41 -6.04
C GLU A 208 -8.12 -20.58 -5.16
N SER A 209 -9.04 -20.32 -4.22
CA SER A 209 -9.63 -21.37 -3.36
C SER A 209 -10.79 -22.15 -4.00
N LEU A 210 -11.34 -21.67 -5.11
CA LEU A 210 -12.44 -22.32 -5.86
C LEU A 210 -11.92 -23.32 -6.92
N LYS A 211 -10.65 -23.68 -6.84
CA LYS A 211 -9.98 -24.59 -7.76
C LYS A 211 -10.29 -26.05 -7.48
#